data_AF-A0A965QHY0-F1
#
_entry.id   AF-A0A965QHY0-F1
#
_cell.length_a   1.000
_cell.length_b   1.000
_cell.length_c   1.000
_cell.angle_alpha   90.00
_cell.angle_beta   90.00
_cell.angle_gamma   90.00
#
_symmetry.space_group_name_H-M   'P 1'
#
loop_
_entity.id
_entity.type
_entity.pdbx_description
1 polymer ?
#
loop_
_entity_poly.entity_id
_entity_poly.type
_entity_poly.pdbx_seq_one_letter_code
_entity_poly.pdbx_strand_id
1 'polypeptide(L)'
;MDGAMRTLNLITAIVAIFTAALPSLAKAGVGTSGGGHVVVCTSRGADALGYVTLLDLYEAQRVLNLTLRASRVSLEAELELLAGQLQIVFGNINGMPRPLTADSLEEWWESRVQYIPGLRAQTSDFGEVPPLPKGCALEQIAIYDDKHDVLQVNMHLWDSLDDFNKAALIAHEIIYRERRINDRESSSQVSRFLVGRIFSTEELSDSRSMLTDYRQNH
;
A
#
# COMPACT_ATOMS: atom_id res chain seq x y z
N MET A 1 -21.77 -19.34 88.97
CA MET A 1 -22.38 -20.08 87.82
C MET A 1 -22.88 -19.02 86.84
N ASP A 2 -22.07 -18.09 86.35
CA ASP A 2 -20.89 -18.21 85.48
C ASP A 2 -21.14 -18.94 84.16
N GLY A 3 -20.98 -18.19 83.05
CA GLY A 3 -20.82 -18.73 81.69
C GLY A 3 -21.75 -18.07 80.66
N ALA A 4 -21.68 -16.75 80.44
CA ALA A 4 -20.82 -16.12 79.43
C ALA A 4 -21.33 -16.27 77.98
N MET A 5 -22.01 -15.21 77.55
CA MET A 5 -22.36 -14.78 76.21
C MET A 5 -21.11 -14.56 75.34
N ARG A 6 -20.99 -15.23 74.18
CA ARG A 6 -20.11 -14.80 73.08
C ARG A 6 -20.72 -15.13 71.71
N THR A 7 -21.14 -14.06 71.05
CA THR A 7 -21.32 -13.87 69.61
C THR A 7 -20.08 -14.35 68.83
N LEU A 8 -20.27 -15.18 67.81
CA LEU A 8 -19.26 -15.37 66.77
C LEU A 8 -19.94 -15.33 65.39
N ASN A 9 -19.66 -14.22 64.70
CA ASN A 9 -20.06 -13.93 63.33
C ASN A 9 -19.56 -15.03 62.38
N LEU A 10 -20.47 -15.84 61.86
CA LEU A 10 -20.19 -16.78 60.78
C LEU A 10 -20.61 -16.16 59.44
N ILE A 11 -20.01 -15.02 59.08
CA ILE A 11 -20.03 -14.48 57.71
C ILE A 11 -18.62 -14.73 57.14
N THR A 12 -18.33 -16.00 56.88
CA THR A 12 -17.10 -16.38 56.19
C THR A 12 -17.39 -16.45 54.70
N ALA A 13 -17.19 -15.30 54.05
CA ALA A 13 -16.52 -15.19 52.75
C ALA A 13 -16.85 -16.25 51.69
N ILE A 14 -18.07 -16.21 51.14
CA ILE A 14 -18.24 -16.47 49.71
C ILE A 14 -18.04 -15.11 49.03
N VAL A 15 -16.78 -14.63 49.04
CA VAL A 15 -16.37 -13.61 48.08
C VAL A 15 -16.42 -14.32 46.75
N ALA A 16 -17.54 -14.11 46.07
CA ALA A 16 -17.74 -14.43 44.68
C ALA A 16 -16.52 -13.96 43.90
N ILE A 17 -15.60 -14.89 43.62
CA ILE A 17 -14.73 -14.80 42.46
C ILE A 17 -15.66 -15.05 41.26
N PHE A 18 -16.57 -14.10 41.03
CA PHE A 18 -16.98 -13.71 39.69
C PHE A 18 -15.70 -13.12 39.10
N THR A 19 -14.79 -14.00 38.68
CA THR A 19 -13.90 -13.73 37.57
C THR A 19 -14.82 -13.34 36.43
N ALA A 20 -15.07 -12.04 36.34
CA ALA A 20 -15.61 -11.41 35.16
C ALA A 20 -14.63 -11.81 34.05
N ALA A 21 -14.97 -12.90 33.35
CA ALA A 21 -14.55 -13.10 31.99
C ALA A 21 -15.19 -11.96 31.21
N LEU A 22 -14.60 -10.76 31.35
CA LEU A 22 -14.78 -9.71 30.38
C LEU A 22 -14.46 -10.39 29.06
N PRO A 23 -15.43 -10.55 28.14
CA PRO A 23 -15.05 -10.96 26.81
C PRO A 23 -14.05 -9.91 26.38
N SER A 24 -12.79 -10.33 26.22
CA SER A 24 -11.82 -9.57 25.48
C SER A 24 -12.50 -9.35 24.14
N LEU A 25 -13.12 -8.19 23.96
CA LEU A 25 -13.40 -7.65 22.66
C LEU A 25 -12.01 -7.47 22.09
N ALA A 26 -11.47 -8.55 21.51
CA ALA A 26 -10.43 -8.48 20.52
C ALA A 26 -11.07 -7.60 19.47
N LYS A 27 -10.81 -6.31 19.59
CA LYS A 27 -10.93 -5.34 18.52
C LYS A 27 -10.02 -5.96 17.48
N ALA A 28 -10.58 -6.80 16.61
CA ALA A 28 -9.91 -7.24 15.40
C ALA A 28 -9.54 -5.91 14.75
N GLY A 29 -8.28 -5.52 14.94
CA GLY A 29 -7.80 -4.26 14.42
C GLY A 29 -8.17 -4.31 12.97
N VAL A 30 -8.93 -3.31 12.52
CA VAL A 30 -9.07 -3.04 11.10
C VAL A 30 -7.64 -3.09 10.60
N GLY A 31 -7.31 -4.13 9.82
CA GLY A 31 -5.93 -4.50 9.54
C GLY A 31 -5.16 -3.27 9.09
N THR A 32 -3.91 -3.15 9.52
CA THR A 32 -2.94 -2.15 9.05
C THR A 32 -2.56 -2.46 7.62
N SER A 33 -3.56 -2.49 6.76
CA SER A 33 -3.49 -3.10 5.46
C SER A 33 -3.19 -1.95 4.51
N GLY A 34 -1.90 -1.71 4.29
CA GLY A 34 -1.43 -0.73 3.32
C GLY A 34 -1.96 -0.99 1.90
N GLY A 35 -1.58 -0.13 0.97
CA GLY A 35 -1.90 -0.26 -0.45
C GLY A 35 -1.69 1.05 -1.21
N GLY A 36 -2.01 1.02 -2.50
CA GLY A 36 -1.92 2.18 -3.38
C GLY A 36 -2.88 3.33 -3.05
N HIS A 37 -2.41 4.55 -3.31
CA HIS A 37 -3.19 5.78 -3.21
C HIS A 37 -3.12 6.56 -4.52
N VAL A 38 -4.16 7.33 -4.79
CA VAL A 38 -4.25 8.22 -5.95
C VAL A 38 -4.59 9.64 -5.50
N VAL A 39 -4.07 10.62 -6.22
CA VAL A 39 -4.49 12.01 -6.16
C VAL A 39 -5.61 12.20 -7.17
N VAL A 40 -6.80 12.56 -6.69
CA VAL A 40 -8.00 12.82 -7.50
C VAL A 40 -8.28 14.32 -7.48
N CYS A 41 -8.33 14.95 -8.65
CA CYS A 41 -8.52 16.40 -8.76
C CYS A 41 -9.85 16.76 -9.43
N THR A 42 -10.68 17.62 -8.84
CA THR A 42 -12.03 17.96 -9.33
C THR A 42 -12.08 18.64 -10.71
N SER A 43 -10.95 19.16 -11.17
CA SER A 43 -10.79 19.76 -12.50
C SER A 43 -9.47 19.30 -13.07
N ARG A 44 -9.41 18.98 -14.37
CA ARG A 44 -8.14 18.89 -15.10
C ARG A 44 -7.47 20.25 -14.99
N GLY A 45 -6.52 20.38 -14.07
CA GLY A 45 -5.70 21.58 -13.94
C GLY A 45 -4.82 21.79 -15.17
N ALA A 46 -3.96 22.80 -15.14
CA ALA A 46 -3.00 23.08 -16.21
C ALA A 46 -1.85 22.04 -16.32
N ASP A 47 -1.81 21.04 -15.44
CA ASP A 47 -0.76 20.04 -15.39
C ASP A 47 -1.06 18.85 -16.31
N ALA A 48 -0.02 18.28 -16.91
CA ALA A 48 -0.10 17.15 -17.84
C ALA A 48 -0.54 15.81 -17.20
N LEU A 49 -0.71 15.78 -15.87
CA LEU A 49 -1.17 14.62 -15.12
C LEU A 49 -2.70 14.51 -15.22
N GLY A 50 -3.20 13.28 -15.39
CA GLY A 50 -4.64 12.99 -15.54
C GLY A 50 -5.50 13.40 -14.34
N TYR A 51 -6.82 13.23 -14.48
CA TYR A 51 -7.81 13.52 -13.42
C TYR A 51 -7.58 12.67 -12.16
N VAL A 52 -7.08 11.45 -12.34
CA VAL A 52 -6.62 10.55 -11.28
C VAL A 52 -5.17 10.18 -11.57
N THR A 53 -4.28 10.44 -10.62
CA THR A 53 -2.85 10.12 -10.73
C THR A 53 -2.40 9.30 -9.54
N LEU A 54 -1.62 8.24 -9.75
CA LEU A 54 -1.03 7.47 -8.66
C LEU A 54 -0.13 8.35 -7.79
N LEU A 55 -0.24 8.24 -6.47
CA LEU A 55 0.52 9.06 -5.53
C LEU A 55 2.04 8.96 -5.78
N ASP A 56 2.53 7.77 -6.10
CA ASP A 56 3.93 7.49 -6.43
C ASP A 56 4.45 8.39 -7.57
N LEU A 57 3.67 8.52 -8.64
CA LEU A 57 4.02 9.35 -9.80
C LEU A 57 3.88 10.84 -9.47
N TYR A 58 2.87 11.19 -8.68
CA TYR A 58 2.70 12.55 -8.19
C TYR A 58 3.89 13.00 -7.34
N GLU A 59 4.34 12.17 -6.40
CA GLU A 59 5.51 12.43 -5.56
C GLU A 59 6.79 12.50 -6.38
N ALA A 60 6.97 11.58 -7.33
CA ALA A 60 8.10 11.60 -8.25
C ALA A 60 8.23 12.96 -8.95
N GLN A 61 7.13 13.50 -9.47
CA GLN A 61 7.15 14.79 -10.16
C GLN A 61 7.26 15.98 -9.20
N ARG A 62 6.54 15.97 -8.07
CA ARG A 62 6.37 17.17 -7.22
C ARG A 62 7.35 17.27 -6.06
N VAL A 63 7.81 16.15 -5.54
CA VAL A 63 8.73 16.08 -4.41
C VAL A 63 10.14 15.83 -4.92
N LEU A 64 10.30 14.85 -5.81
CA LEU A 64 11.61 14.45 -6.33
C LEU A 64 12.05 15.22 -7.57
N ASN A 65 11.18 16.06 -8.15
CA ASN A 65 11.41 16.82 -9.39
C ASN A 65 11.84 15.93 -10.58
N LEU A 66 11.39 14.68 -10.62
CA LEU A 66 11.68 13.76 -11.70
C LEU A 66 10.84 14.09 -12.93
N THR A 67 11.45 13.92 -14.11
CA THR A 67 10.72 13.97 -15.37
C THR A 67 10.14 12.59 -15.64
N LEU A 68 8.81 12.47 -15.66
CA LEU A 68 8.14 11.20 -15.97
C LEU A 68 8.26 10.88 -17.46
N ARG A 69 8.41 9.59 -17.79
CA ARG A 69 8.36 9.14 -19.18
C ARG A 69 6.97 9.45 -19.73
N ALA A 70 6.93 10.14 -20.87
CA ALA A 70 5.69 10.29 -21.60
C ALA A 70 5.29 8.92 -22.17
N SER A 71 4.12 8.43 -21.77
CA SER A 71 3.56 7.23 -22.39
C SER A 71 2.11 7.39 -22.77
N ARG A 72 1.77 6.75 -23.90
CA ARG A 72 0.42 6.58 -24.44
C ARG A 72 0.27 5.19 -25.06
N VAL A 73 1.12 4.24 -24.65
CA VAL A 73 1.03 2.86 -25.09
C VAL A 73 -0.04 2.12 -24.28
N SER A 74 -0.43 0.93 -24.74
CA SER A 74 -1.36 0.08 -24.01
C SER A 74 -0.76 -0.40 -22.69
N LEU A 75 -1.61 -0.84 -21.76
CA LEU A 75 -1.19 -1.47 -20.51
C LEU A 75 -0.24 -2.64 -20.75
N GLU A 76 -0.53 -3.51 -21.72
CA GLU A 76 0.35 -4.63 -22.10
C GLU A 76 1.77 -4.16 -22.46
N ALA A 77 1.89 -3.10 -23.26
CA ALA A 77 3.18 -2.54 -23.63
C ALA A 77 3.89 -1.85 -22.45
N GLU A 78 3.14 -1.24 -21.52
CA GLU A 78 3.70 -0.74 -20.27
C GLU A 78 4.23 -1.87 -19.38
N LEU A 79 3.51 -3.00 -19.31
CA LEU A 79 3.94 -4.16 -18.53
C LEU A 79 5.21 -4.79 -19.10
N GLU A 80 5.39 -4.80 -20.43
CA GLU A 80 6.64 -5.27 -21.04
C GLU A 80 7.83 -4.40 -20.66
N LEU A 81 7.66 -3.06 -20.69
CA LEU A 81 8.69 -2.13 -20.23
C LEU A 81 8.97 -2.32 -18.73
N LEU A 82 7.92 -2.45 -17.92
CA LEU A 82 8.02 -2.65 -16.49
C LEU A 82 8.76 -3.94 -16.14
N ALA A 83 8.50 -5.05 -16.85
CA ALA A 83 9.17 -6.32 -16.63
C ALA A 83 10.70 -6.19 -16.79
N GLY A 84 11.14 -5.50 -17.84
CA GLY A 84 12.57 -5.18 -18.04
C GLY A 84 13.15 -4.32 -16.92
N GLN A 85 12.42 -3.31 -16.45
CA GLN A 85 12.87 -2.42 -15.39
C GLN A 85 12.94 -3.14 -14.03
N LEU A 86 11.93 -3.94 -13.67
CA LEU A 86 11.92 -4.74 -12.44
C LEU A 86 13.08 -5.74 -12.42
N GLN A 87 13.43 -6.32 -13.57
CA GLN A 87 14.58 -7.20 -13.71
C GLN A 87 15.91 -6.51 -13.39
N ILE A 88 16.05 -5.21 -13.71
CA ILE A 88 17.21 -4.38 -13.35
C ILE A 88 17.20 -4.08 -11.84
N VAL A 89 16.06 -3.66 -11.30
CA VAL A 89 15.95 -3.17 -9.92
C VAL A 89 16.15 -4.29 -8.90
N PHE A 90 15.55 -5.46 -9.12
CA PHE A 90 15.56 -6.56 -8.15
C PHE A 90 16.47 -7.73 -8.53
N GLY A 91 16.71 -7.96 -9.82
CA GLY A 91 17.37 -9.16 -10.31
C GLY A 91 16.53 -10.44 -10.12
N ASN A 92 15.93 -10.66 -8.94
CA ASN A 92 14.96 -11.71 -8.64
C ASN A 92 13.76 -11.15 -7.87
N ILE A 93 12.55 -11.57 -8.24
CA ILE A 93 11.32 -11.31 -7.49
C ILE A 93 10.77 -12.65 -7.01
N ASN A 94 10.46 -12.79 -5.72
CA ASN A 94 10.04 -14.05 -5.15
C ASN A 94 8.62 -14.41 -5.59
N GLY A 95 8.46 -15.62 -6.13
CA GLY A 95 7.16 -16.13 -6.56
C GLY A 95 6.74 -15.64 -7.96
N MET A 96 7.67 -15.05 -8.73
CA MET A 96 7.47 -14.78 -10.16
C MET A 96 8.37 -15.68 -11.02
N PRO A 97 7.91 -16.10 -12.21
CA PRO A 97 8.70 -16.88 -13.14
C PRO A 97 9.88 -16.08 -13.72
N ARG A 98 10.84 -16.80 -14.29
CA ARG A 98 11.96 -16.22 -15.05
C ARG A 98 11.93 -16.70 -16.49
N PRO A 99 12.12 -15.81 -17.49
CA PRO A 99 12.26 -14.35 -17.36
C PRO A 99 10.96 -13.68 -16.90
N LEU A 100 11.05 -12.51 -16.28
CA LEU A 100 9.89 -11.64 -16.08
C LEU A 100 9.41 -11.15 -17.46
N THR A 101 8.13 -11.29 -17.72
CA THR A 101 7.45 -10.86 -18.96
C THR A 101 6.18 -10.09 -18.61
N ALA A 102 5.62 -9.34 -19.57
CA ALA A 102 4.30 -8.73 -19.41
C ALA A 102 3.24 -9.74 -18.93
N ASP A 103 3.15 -10.90 -19.58
CA ASP A 103 2.21 -11.98 -19.22
C ASP A 103 2.36 -12.43 -17.77
N SER A 104 3.59 -12.54 -17.27
CA SER A 104 3.83 -12.98 -15.88
C SER A 104 3.40 -11.92 -14.85
N LEU A 105 3.50 -10.64 -15.21
CA LEU A 105 3.04 -9.54 -14.35
C LEU A 105 1.51 -9.46 -14.35
N GLU A 106 0.90 -9.62 -15.52
CA GLU A 106 -0.56 -9.68 -15.67
C GLU A 106 -1.14 -10.89 -14.91
N GLU A 107 -0.57 -12.09 -15.09
CA GLU A 107 -0.99 -13.29 -14.36
C GLU A 107 -0.87 -13.09 -12.84
N TRP A 108 0.24 -12.50 -12.38
CA TRP A 108 0.43 -12.21 -10.96
C TRP A 108 -0.63 -11.26 -10.40
N TRP A 109 -0.99 -10.23 -11.17
CA TRP A 109 -1.99 -9.23 -10.82
C TRP A 109 -3.39 -9.86 -10.79
N GLU A 110 -3.81 -10.49 -11.87
CA GLU A 110 -5.13 -11.11 -12.01
C GLU A 110 -5.36 -12.22 -10.97
N SER A 111 -4.31 -12.96 -10.58
CA SER A 111 -4.45 -14.00 -9.55
C SER A 111 -4.62 -13.44 -8.13
N ARG A 112 -4.48 -12.12 -7.92
CA ARG A 112 -4.46 -11.48 -6.59
C ARG A 112 -5.42 -10.34 -6.44
N VAL A 113 -5.98 -9.80 -7.53
CA VAL A 113 -6.82 -8.61 -7.46
C VAL A 113 -8.30 -8.96 -7.40
N GLN A 114 -9.01 -8.29 -6.49
CA GLN A 114 -10.45 -8.25 -6.45
C GLN A 114 -10.92 -6.83 -6.67
N TYR A 115 -11.62 -6.58 -7.77
CA TYR A 115 -12.23 -5.29 -8.05
C TYR A 115 -13.52 -5.15 -7.25
N ILE A 116 -13.54 -4.17 -6.33
CA ILE A 116 -14.66 -3.92 -5.43
C ILE A 116 -15.34 -2.59 -5.82
N PRO A 117 -16.57 -2.63 -6.36
CA PRO A 117 -17.35 -1.42 -6.61
C PRO A 117 -17.60 -0.65 -5.31
N GLY A 118 -17.28 0.64 -5.29
CA GLY A 118 -17.52 1.50 -4.12
C GLY A 118 -16.63 1.19 -2.92
N LEU A 119 -15.47 0.56 -3.11
CA LEU A 119 -14.46 0.39 -2.05
C LEU A 119 -14.14 1.75 -1.42
N ARG A 120 -14.45 1.94 -0.14
CA ARG A 120 -14.14 3.16 0.59
C ARG A 120 -12.81 3.01 1.32
N ALA A 121 -12.00 4.06 1.28
CA ALA A 121 -10.73 4.13 2.00
C ALA A 121 -10.91 3.73 3.46
N GLN A 122 -10.03 2.85 3.96
CA GLN A 122 -10.12 2.31 5.32
C GLN A 122 -8.93 2.66 6.19
N THR A 123 -7.87 3.25 5.63
CA THR A 123 -6.65 3.52 6.38
C THR A 123 -6.41 5.01 6.58
N SER A 124 -5.72 5.34 7.66
CA SER A 124 -5.12 6.65 7.91
C SER A 124 -3.61 6.64 7.68
N ASP A 125 -3.07 5.53 7.16
CA ASP A 125 -1.63 5.30 7.06
C ASP A 125 -1.12 5.66 5.66
N PHE A 126 -1.16 6.96 5.38
CA PHE A 126 -0.70 7.52 4.11
C PHE A 126 0.80 7.81 4.10
N GLY A 127 1.48 7.61 5.25
CA GLY A 127 2.79 8.20 5.52
C GLY A 127 2.78 9.73 5.41
N GLU A 128 3.93 10.31 5.14
CA GLU A 128 4.01 11.71 4.72
C GLU A 128 3.46 11.86 3.30
N VAL A 129 2.51 12.77 3.13
CA VAL A 129 1.91 13.11 1.83
C VAL A 129 2.26 14.56 1.54
N PRO A 130 2.83 14.89 0.37
CA PRO A 130 3.10 16.27 0.01
C PRO A 130 1.81 17.11 -0.05
N PRO A 131 1.91 18.44 0.10
CA PRO A 131 0.77 19.32 -0.09
C PRO A 131 0.09 19.08 -1.44
N LEU A 132 -1.23 18.86 -1.41
CA LEU A 132 -2.03 18.67 -2.61
C LEU A 132 -2.51 20.02 -3.17
N PRO A 133 -2.66 20.17 -4.49
CA PRO A 133 -3.20 21.38 -5.08
C PRO A 133 -4.65 21.60 -4.66
N LYS A 134 -5.12 22.86 -4.73
CA LYS A 134 -6.52 23.18 -4.42
C LYS A 134 -7.46 22.39 -5.35
N GLY A 135 -8.43 21.71 -4.75
CA GLY A 135 -9.39 20.88 -5.49
C GLY A 135 -8.92 19.46 -5.75
N CYS A 136 -7.78 19.05 -5.20
CA CYS A 136 -7.33 17.67 -5.21
C CYS A 136 -7.50 17.03 -3.83
N ALA A 137 -7.78 15.74 -3.81
CA ALA A 137 -7.90 14.91 -2.63
C ALA A 137 -7.08 13.63 -2.80
N LEU A 138 -6.62 13.08 -1.69
CA LEU A 138 -6.02 11.75 -1.67
C LEU A 138 -7.14 10.71 -1.49
N GLU A 139 -7.17 9.71 -2.35
CA GLU A 139 -8.08 8.58 -2.24
C GLU A 139 -7.30 7.26 -2.26
N GLN A 140 -7.75 6.30 -1.49
CA GLN A 140 -7.15 4.97 -1.47
C GLN A 140 -7.72 4.14 -2.62
N ILE A 141 -6.86 3.66 -3.51
CA ILE A 141 -7.26 2.83 -4.65
C ILE A 141 -7.13 1.34 -4.34
N ALA A 142 -6.17 0.94 -3.50
CA ALA A 142 -5.93 -0.47 -3.20
C ALA A 142 -5.76 -0.71 -1.69
N ILE A 143 -6.23 -1.88 -1.24
CA ILE A 143 -6.23 -2.35 0.14
C ILE A 143 -5.76 -3.80 0.15
N TYR A 144 -4.66 -4.11 0.83
CA TYR A 144 -4.15 -5.48 0.91
C TYR A 144 -4.78 -6.28 2.05
N ASP A 145 -5.61 -7.28 1.75
CA ASP A 145 -6.15 -8.19 2.76
C ASP A 145 -5.11 -9.26 3.13
N ASP A 146 -4.30 -8.97 4.17
CA ASP A 146 -3.27 -9.88 4.69
C ASP A 146 -3.83 -11.25 5.10
N LYS A 147 -5.12 -11.36 5.44
CA LYS A 147 -5.72 -12.63 5.89
C LYS A 147 -5.98 -13.56 4.71
N HIS A 148 -6.40 -13.01 3.58
CA HIS A 148 -6.78 -13.78 2.41
C HIS A 148 -5.73 -13.74 1.29
N ASP A 149 -4.65 -12.97 1.45
CA ASP A 149 -3.60 -12.74 0.46
C ASP A 149 -4.14 -12.15 -0.86
N VAL A 150 -5.07 -11.19 -0.74
CA VAL A 150 -5.78 -10.59 -1.88
C VAL A 150 -5.71 -9.07 -1.83
N LEU A 151 -5.50 -8.44 -2.98
CA LEU A 151 -5.55 -7.00 -3.15
C LEU A 151 -6.95 -6.57 -3.57
N GLN A 152 -7.64 -5.82 -2.73
CA GLN A 152 -8.92 -5.21 -3.08
C GLN A 152 -8.67 -3.87 -3.75
N VAL A 153 -9.16 -3.70 -4.97
CA VAL A 153 -8.98 -2.48 -5.77
C VAL A 153 -10.33 -1.79 -5.98
N ASN A 154 -10.37 -0.47 -5.74
CA ASN A 154 -11.53 0.35 -6.06
C ASN A 154 -11.72 0.39 -7.58
N MET A 155 -12.74 -0.29 -8.06
CA MET A 155 -13.01 -0.44 -9.49
C MET A 155 -13.19 0.91 -10.20
N HIS A 156 -13.87 1.88 -9.59
CA HIS A 156 -14.12 3.19 -10.22
C HIS A 156 -12.83 4.01 -10.37
N LEU A 157 -11.95 3.95 -9.38
CA LEU A 157 -10.65 4.62 -9.46
C LEU A 157 -9.75 3.93 -10.48
N TRP A 158 -9.72 2.59 -10.49
CA TRP A 158 -8.97 1.79 -11.47
C TRP A 158 -9.39 2.11 -12.91
N ASP A 159 -10.69 2.14 -13.19
CA ASP A 159 -11.22 2.46 -14.52
C ASP A 159 -10.91 3.90 -14.96
N SER A 160 -10.66 4.79 -13.99
CA SER A 160 -10.30 6.18 -14.23
C SER A 160 -8.81 6.40 -14.44
N LEU A 161 -7.96 5.41 -14.13
CA LEU A 161 -6.53 5.46 -14.43
C LEU A 161 -6.27 5.21 -15.92
N ASP A 162 -5.31 5.95 -16.48
CA ASP A 162 -4.68 5.55 -17.73
C ASP A 162 -3.74 4.36 -17.54
N ASP A 163 -3.31 3.77 -18.64
CA ASP A 163 -2.50 2.56 -18.64
C ASP A 163 -1.13 2.76 -17.98
N PHE A 164 -0.58 3.98 -18.05
CA PHE A 164 0.67 4.34 -17.36
C PHE A 164 0.52 4.31 -15.84
N ASN A 165 -0.57 4.88 -15.31
CA ASN A 165 -0.86 4.85 -13.88
C ASN A 165 -1.24 3.45 -13.40
N LYS A 166 -1.93 2.65 -14.21
CA LYS A 166 -2.23 1.24 -13.90
C LYS A 166 -0.95 0.42 -13.78
N ALA A 167 -0.03 0.54 -14.73
CA ALA A 167 1.27 -0.12 -14.67
C ALA A 167 2.07 0.33 -13.44
N ALA A 168 2.04 1.61 -13.09
CA ALA A 168 2.69 2.12 -11.89
C ALA A 168 2.07 1.54 -10.60
N LEU A 169 0.74 1.35 -10.55
CA LEU A 169 0.09 0.70 -9.42
C LEU A 169 0.48 -0.77 -9.31
N ILE A 170 0.53 -1.49 -10.43
CA ILE A 170 1.00 -2.89 -10.47
C ILE A 170 2.44 -2.97 -9.95
N ALA A 171 3.31 -2.07 -10.42
CA ALA A 171 4.69 -1.97 -9.94
C ALA A 171 4.76 -1.71 -8.43
N HIS A 172 3.94 -0.80 -7.91
CA HIS A 172 3.86 -0.50 -6.48
C HIS A 172 3.61 -1.77 -5.67
N GLU A 173 2.58 -2.52 -6.02
CA GLU A 173 2.15 -3.69 -5.24
C GLU A 173 3.18 -4.82 -5.31
N ILE A 174 3.83 -5.02 -6.46
CA ILE A 174 4.93 -6.00 -6.60
C ILE A 174 6.12 -5.59 -5.73
N ILE A 175 6.58 -4.34 -5.87
CA ILE A 175 7.74 -3.82 -5.15
C ILE A 175 7.49 -3.85 -3.65
N TYR A 176 6.34 -3.34 -3.23
CA TYR A 176 6.01 -3.25 -1.81
C TYR A 176 5.90 -4.64 -1.18
N ARG A 177 5.28 -5.60 -1.88
CA ARG A 177 5.23 -6.98 -1.41
C ARG A 177 6.62 -7.59 -1.24
N GLU A 178 7.52 -7.45 -2.22
CA GLU A 178 8.89 -7.96 -2.08
C GLU A 178 9.63 -7.34 -0.90
N ARG A 179 9.45 -6.04 -0.67
CA ARG A 179 10.11 -5.34 0.43
C ARG A 179 9.50 -5.73 1.79
N ARG A 180 8.20 -5.97 1.88
CA ARG A 180 7.57 -6.54 3.08
C ARG A 180 8.14 -7.92 3.42
N ILE A 181 8.33 -8.78 2.42
CA ILE A 181 8.82 -10.15 2.61
C ILE A 181 10.30 -10.18 2.98
N ASN A 182 11.15 -9.46 2.23
CA ASN A 182 12.60 -9.56 2.37
C ASN A 182 13.18 -8.55 3.37
N ASP A 183 12.66 -7.33 3.38
CA ASP A 183 13.22 -6.20 4.14
C ASP A 183 12.40 -5.86 5.40
N ARG A 184 11.28 -6.55 5.63
CA ARG A 184 10.33 -6.31 6.74
C ARG A 184 9.82 -4.87 6.76
N GLU A 185 9.61 -4.29 5.59
CA GLU A 185 9.18 -2.91 5.48
C GLU A 185 7.76 -2.73 6.03
N SER A 186 7.56 -1.66 6.80
CA SER A 186 6.28 -1.35 7.46
C SER A 186 5.50 -0.22 6.80
N SER A 187 6.08 0.45 5.79
CA SER A 187 5.49 1.61 5.11
C SER A 187 5.72 1.51 3.60
N SER A 188 4.92 2.18 2.76
CA SER A 188 5.13 2.13 1.31
C SER A 188 6.09 3.19 0.77
N GLN A 189 6.69 4.05 1.61
CA GLN A 189 7.48 5.22 1.17
C GLN A 189 8.63 4.85 0.22
N VAL A 190 9.41 3.81 0.54
CA VAL A 190 10.52 3.39 -0.33
C VAL A 190 9.99 2.79 -1.63
N SER A 191 8.85 2.10 -1.58
CA SER A 191 8.21 1.57 -2.77
C SER A 191 7.74 2.70 -3.70
N ARG A 192 7.15 3.77 -3.14
CA ARG A 192 6.77 4.97 -3.89
C ARG A 192 7.96 5.65 -4.56
N PHE A 193 9.07 5.77 -3.85
CA PHE A 193 10.32 6.27 -4.42
C PHE A 193 10.81 5.42 -5.60
N LEU A 194 10.85 4.10 -5.44
CA LEU A 194 11.32 3.18 -6.49
C LEU A 194 10.40 3.20 -7.72
N VAL A 195 9.08 3.19 -7.53
CA VAL A 195 8.11 3.35 -8.62
C VAL A 195 8.34 4.68 -9.34
N GLY A 196 8.49 5.77 -8.59
CA GLY A 196 8.79 7.09 -9.17
C GLY A 196 10.02 7.09 -10.08
N ARG A 197 11.10 6.40 -9.68
CA ARG A 197 12.31 6.26 -10.50
C ARG A 197 12.08 5.39 -11.73
N ILE A 198 11.41 4.24 -11.59
CA ILE A 198 11.09 3.31 -12.69
C ILE A 198 10.31 4.02 -13.80
N PHE A 199 9.36 4.88 -13.44
CA PHE A 199 8.51 5.59 -14.39
C PHE A 199 9.07 6.97 -14.81
N SER A 200 10.30 7.31 -14.39
CA SER A 200 11.00 8.53 -14.81
C SER A 200 11.87 8.31 -16.05
N THR A 201 12.39 9.40 -16.62
CA THR A 201 13.39 9.38 -17.70
C THR A 201 14.82 9.22 -17.18
N GLU A 202 15.02 9.18 -15.85
CA GLU A 202 16.34 9.02 -15.26
C GLU A 202 16.90 7.62 -15.51
N GLU A 203 18.23 7.50 -15.53
CA GLU A 203 18.89 6.21 -15.63
C GLU A 203 18.58 5.37 -14.37
N LEU A 204 18.20 4.12 -14.60
CA LEU A 204 17.96 3.14 -13.53
C LEU A 204 19.27 2.46 -13.15
N SER A 205 19.60 2.51 -11.86
CA SER A 205 20.64 1.70 -11.25
C SER A 205 20.02 0.55 -10.45
N ASP A 206 20.86 -0.31 -9.87
CA ASP A 206 20.36 -1.36 -8.97
C ASP A 206 19.66 -0.75 -7.73
N SER A 207 18.73 -1.49 -7.14
CA SER A 207 17.97 -1.02 -5.98
C SER A 207 18.85 -0.57 -4.81
N ARG A 208 20.01 -1.19 -4.54
CA ARG A 208 20.85 -0.78 -3.40
C ARG A 208 21.46 0.60 -3.61
N SER A 209 21.88 0.89 -4.83
CA SER A 209 22.34 2.23 -5.22
C SER A 209 21.24 3.27 -5.00
N MET A 210 20.04 3.02 -5.52
CA MET A 210 18.91 3.94 -5.37
C MET A 210 18.47 4.12 -3.90
N LEU A 211 18.49 3.06 -3.09
CA LEU A 211 18.15 3.13 -1.66
C LEU A 211 19.19 3.91 -0.84
N THR A 212 20.46 3.86 -1.24
CA THR A 212 21.51 4.66 -0.61
C THR A 212 21.25 6.14 -0.85
N ASP A 213 20.88 6.50 -2.07
CA ASP A 213 20.49 7.87 -2.44
C ASP A 213 19.25 8.34 -1.67
N TYR A 214 18.20 7.52 -1.60
CA TYR A 214 16.99 7.85 -0.82
C TYR A 214 17.31 8.20 0.64
N ARG A 215 18.04 7.32 1.34
CA ARG A 215 18.39 7.47 2.77
C ARG A 215 19.33 8.64 3.06
N GLN A 216 20.08 9.12 2.08
CA GLN A 216 20.98 10.27 2.26
C GLN A 216 20.23 11.60 2.17
N ASN A 217 19.09 11.61 1.49
CA ASN A 217 18.37 12.84 1.16
C ASN A 217 17.03 12.97 1.92
N HIS A 218 16.56 11.92 2.61
CA HIS A 218 15.26 11.81 3.28
C HIS A 218 15.44 11.07 4.60
#